data_AF-A0A7S3I7L8-F1
#
_entry.id   AF-A0A7S3I7L8-F1
#
_cell.length_a   1.000
_cell.length_b   1.000
_cell.length_c   1.000
_cell.angle_alpha   90.00
_cell.angle_beta   90.00
_cell.angle_gamma   90.00
#
_symmetry.space_group_name_H-M   'P 1'
#
loop_
_entity.id
_entity.type
_entity.pdbx_description
1 polymer ?
#
loop_
_entity_poly.entity_id
_entity_poly.type
_entity_poly.pdbx_seq_one_letter_code
_entity_poly.pdbx_strand_id
1 'polypeptide(L)'
;MFDEAAQKAIFHDTIAFELPVVLLERGGCTFVKKVRNVERSGANVALIGDNKVENSEIFIMSDDGSGHSVNIPSFFIRKATADGIMESYVKEERVIIKIEIETGTTGKTADVDLWYSTPFDLSVEQ
;
A
#
# COMPACT_ATOMS: atom_id res chain seq x y z
N MET A 1 5.79 -25.73 -10.16
CA MET A 1 5.87 -25.76 -8.69
C MET A 1 7.33 -25.53 -8.35
N PHE A 2 7.67 -24.33 -7.86
CA PHE A 2 9.07 -23.93 -7.69
C PHE A 2 9.70 -24.69 -6.51
N ASP A 3 10.85 -25.33 -6.76
CA ASP A 3 11.62 -26.12 -5.80
C ASP A 3 12.14 -25.26 -4.62
N GLU A 4 12.35 -25.88 -3.47
CA GLU A 4 12.79 -25.27 -2.20
C GLU A 4 14.12 -24.52 -2.35
N ALA A 5 15.01 -25.01 -3.24
CA ALA A 5 16.24 -24.31 -3.59
C ALA A 5 15.99 -22.99 -4.35
N ALA A 6 14.98 -22.96 -5.23
CA ALA A 6 14.58 -21.73 -5.93
C ALA A 6 13.91 -20.74 -4.97
N GLN A 7 13.16 -21.23 -3.97
CA GLN A 7 12.58 -20.38 -2.93
C GLN A 7 13.66 -19.74 -2.05
N LYS A 8 14.69 -20.49 -1.62
CA LYS A 8 15.80 -19.95 -0.83
C LYS A 8 16.64 -18.92 -1.57
N ALA A 9 16.84 -19.08 -2.89
CA ALA A 9 17.56 -18.11 -3.70
C ALA A 9 16.81 -16.76 -3.80
N ILE A 10 15.47 -16.76 -3.82
CA ILE A 10 14.66 -15.54 -3.86
C ILE A 10 14.81 -14.70 -2.58
N PHE A 11 14.98 -15.35 -1.42
CA PHE A 11 15.05 -14.65 -0.13
C PHE A 11 16.47 -14.26 0.31
N HIS A 12 17.51 -14.90 -0.24
CA HIS A 12 18.89 -14.71 0.23
C HIS A 12 19.86 -14.21 -0.85
N ASP A 13 19.51 -14.26 -2.14
CA ASP A 13 20.41 -13.84 -3.21
C ASP A 13 19.82 -12.72 -4.05
N THR A 14 20.69 -11.77 -4.34
CA THR A 14 20.36 -10.39 -4.75
C THR A 14 20.03 -10.37 -6.24
N ILE A 15 18.89 -10.94 -6.63
CA ILE A 15 18.34 -10.67 -7.95
C ILE A 15 17.80 -9.24 -7.88
N ALA A 16 18.57 -8.28 -8.41
CA ALA A 16 18.15 -6.89 -8.58
C ALA A 16 17.02 -6.84 -9.63
N PHE A 17 15.83 -7.27 -9.24
CA PHE A 17 14.63 -7.09 -10.04
C PHE A 17 14.21 -5.63 -9.91
N GLU A 18 14.25 -4.90 -11.02
CA GLU A 18 13.69 -3.56 -11.09
C GLU A 18 12.16 -3.67 -11.04
N LEU A 19 11.61 -3.65 -9.83
CA LEU A 19 10.18 -3.69 -9.61
C LEU A 19 9.58 -2.32 -9.99
N PRO A 20 8.67 -2.24 -10.98
CA PRO A 20 7.97 -1.00 -11.30
C PRO A 20 7.18 -0.48 -10.09
N VAL A 21 7.54 0.73 -9.65
CA VAL A 21 6.84 1.51 -8.63
C VAL A 21 6.10 2.64 -9.33
N VAL A 22 4.82 2.81 -9.02
CA VAL A 22 4.00 3.88 -9.61
C VAL A 22 3.67 4.91 -8.54
N LEU A 23 4.05 6.16 -8.79
CA LEU A 23 3.62 7.31 -8.01
C LEU A 23 2.31 7.86 -8.57
N LEU A 24 1.34 8.07 -7.69
CA LEU A 24 0.01 8.59 -7.98
C LEU A 24 -0.26 9.80 -7.10
N GLU A 25 -0.94 10.81 -7.61
CA GLU A 25 -1.42 11.92 -6.79
C GLU A 25 -2.75 11.57 -6.10
N ARG A 26 -2.97 12.07 -4.87
CA ARG A 26 -4.23 11.98 -4.13
C ARG A 26 -5.38 12.70 -4.86
N GLY A 27 -6.58 12.11 -4.80
CA GLY A 27 -7.81 12.70 -5.34
C GLY A 27 -8.36 12.02 -6.60
N GLY A 28 -9.51 12.48 -7.09
CA GLY A 28 -10.18 11.95 -8.31
C GLY A 28 -10.88 10.60 -8.17
N CYS A 29 -10.41 9.71 -7.29
CA CYS A 29 -11.06 8.44 -6.95
C CYS A 29 -10.55 7.88 -5.61
N THR A 30 -11.14 6.77 -5.15
CA THR A 30 -10.78 6.07 -3.90
C THR A 30 -9.35 5.53 -3.96
N PHE A 31 -8.71 5.37 -2.79
CA PHE A 31 -7.36 4.79 -2.70
C PHE A 31 -7.33 3.38 -3.28
N VAL A 32 -8.31 2.55 -2.94
CA VAL A 32 -8.43 1.18 -3.46
C VAL A 32 -8.48 1.15 -4.98
N LYS A 33 -9.27 2.03 -5.61
CA LYS A 33 -9.35 2.11 -7.08
C LYS A 33 -8.02 2.52 -7.71
N LYS A 34 -7.27 3.43 -7.09
CA LYS A 34 -5.92 3.80 -7.54
C LYS A 34 -4.97 2.60 -7.52
N VAL A 35 -4.89 1.92 -6.38
CA VAL A 35 -3.97 0.78 -6.21
C VAL A 35 -4.37 -0.37 -7.15
N ARG A 36 -5.66 -0.65 -7.31
CA ARG A 36 -6.16 -1.64 -8.28
C ARG A 36 -5.79 -1.30 -9.72
N ASN A 37 -5.78 -0.02 -10.10
CA ASN A 37 -5.35 0.39 -11.44
C ASN A 37 -3.83 0.19 -11.64
N VAL A 38 -3.03 0.42 -10.60
CA VAL A 38 -1.57 0.17 -10.60
C VAL A 38 -1.28 -1.33 -10.67
N GLU A 39 -2.01 -2.14 -9.91
CA GLU A 39 -1.91 -3.60 -9.98
C GLU A 39 -2.22 -4.10 -11.40
N ARG A 40 -3.29 -3.58 -12.02
CA ARG A 40 -3.66 -3.92 -13.40
C ARG A 40 -2.66 -3.46 -14.46
N SER A 41 -1.83 -2.46 -14.19
CA SER A 41 -0.76 -2.06 -15.10
C SER A 41 0.49 -2.93 -14.97
N GLY A 42 0.49 -3.93 -14.07
CA GLY A 42 1.62 -4.82 -13.83
C GLY A 42 2.69 -4.23 -12.90
N ALA A 43 2.37 -3.14 -12.19
CA ALA A 43 3.28 -2.56 -11.21
C ALA A 43 3.18 -3.30 -9.86
N ASN A 44 4.30 -3.32 -9.13
CA ASN A 44 4.43 -4.09 -7.89
C ASN A 44 4.14 -3.26 -6.63
N VAL A 45 4.22 -1.94 -6.72
CA VAL A 45 4.04 -1.03 -5.60
C VAL A 45 3.31 0.23 -6.06
N ALA A 46 2.34 0.67 -5.26
CA ALA A 46 1.69 1.97 -5.42
C ALA A 46 2.17 2.96 -4.35
N LEU A 47 2.68 4.11 -4.77
CA LEU A 47 2.93 5.26 -3.89
C LEU A 47 1.85 6.30 -4.15
N ILE A 48 1.18 6.75 -3.09
CA ILE A 48 0.13 7.76 -3.17
C ILE A 48 0.68 9.04 -2.52
N GLY A 49 1.05 10.00 -3.36
CA GLY A 49 1.50 11.32 -2.95
C GLY A 49 0.33 12.19 -2.54
N ASP A 50 0.43 12.78 -1.36
CA ASP A 50 -0.51 13.82 -0.94
C ASP A 50 -0.45 15.02 -1.89
N ASN A 51 -1.59 15.67 -2.09
CA ASN A 51 -1.69 16.89 -2.90
C ASN A 51 -1.82 18.15 -2.04
N LYS A 52 -1.83 17.99 -0.71
CA LYS A 52 -1.89 19.09 0.26
C LYS A 52 -0.65 19.11 1.13
N VAL A 53 -0.28 20.31 1.57
CA VAL A 53 0.71 20.46 2.64
C VAL A 53 -0.04 20.32 3.96
N GLU A 54 0.02 19.13 4.55
CA GLU A 54 -0.61 18.84 5.84
C GLU A 54 0.48 18.67 6.91
N ASN A 55 0.28 19.29 8.09
CA ASN A 55 1.17 19.15 9.24
C ASN A 55 0.84 17.92 10.12
N SER A 56 -0.15 17.11 9.71
CA SER A 56 -0.51 15.90 10.42
C SER A 56 0.57 14.83 10.23
N GLU A 57 0.81 14.04 11.27
CA GLU A 57 1.65 12.84 11.19
C GLU A 57 0.84 11.58 10.89
N ILE A 58 -0.49 11.65 11.06
CA ILE A 58 -1.38 10.51 10.89
C ILE A 58 -2.17 10.69 9.59
N PHE A 59 -2.00 9.72 8.70
CA PHE A 59 -2.75 9.60 7.46
C PHE A 59 -3.35 8.19 7.39
N ILE A 60 -4.64 8.11 7.13
CA ILE A 60 -5.37 6.85 7.00
C ILE A 60 -5.86 6.75 5.56
N MET A 61 -5.43 5.69 4.86
CA MET A 61 -6.00 5.34 3.56
C MET A 61 -7.29 4.58 3.79
N SER A 62 -8.43 5.27 3.69
CA SER A 62 -9.75 4.65 3.86
C SER A 62 -10.03 3.63 2.75
N ASP A 63 -10.50 2.45 3.17
CA ASP A 63 -11.09 1.45 2.29
C ASP A 63 -12.46 1.93 1.77
N ASP A 64 -12.79 1.57 0.54
CA ASP A 64 -14.10 1.80 -0.09
C ASP A 64 -15.02 0.57 -0.05
N GLY A 65 -14.65 -0.46 0.72
CA GLY A 65 -15.35 -1.73 0.85
C GLY A 65 -14.84 -2.80 -0.13
N SER A 66 -13.90 -2.44 -1.02
CA SER A 66 -13.32 -3.35 -2.00
C SER A 66 -11.81 -3.59 -1.82
N GLY A 67 -11.20 -3.08 -0.74
CA GLY A 67 -9.77 -3.15 -0.47
C GLY A 67 -9.21 -4.56 -0.33
N HIS A 68 -10.05 -5.51 0.10
CA HIS A 68 -9.69 -6.92 0.25
C HIS A 68 -9.21 -7.60 -1.05
N SER A 69 -9.50 -7.02 -2.22
CA SER A 69 -9.15 -7.60 -3.51
C SER A 69 -7.82 -7.10 -4.09
N VAL A 70 -7.12 -6.20 -3.40
CA VAL A 70 -5.88 -5.58 -3.87
C VAL A 70 -4.69 -6.35 -3.30
N ASN A 71 -3.77 -6.79 -4.16
CA ASN A 71 -2.68 -7.69 -3.77
C ASN A 71 -1.29 -7.05 -3.79
N ILE A 72 -1.18 -5.77 -4.16
CA ILE A 72 0.08 -5.04 -4.12
C ILE A 72 0.15 -4.12 -2.88
N PRO A 73 1.32 -3.97 -2.25
CA PRO A 73 1.50 -3.00 -1.18
C PRO A 73 1.29 -1.58 -1.71
N SER A 74 0.68 -0.74 -0.87
CA SER A 74 0.52 0.68 -1.16
C SER A 74 0.90 1.54 0.04
N PHE A 75 1.55 2.68 -0.23
CA PHE A 75 2.02 3.59 0.81
C PHE A 75 1.55 5.00 0.51
N PHE A 76 1.17 5.72 1.56
CA PHE A 76 0.88 7.15 1.48
C PHE A 76 2.15 7.94 1.81
N ILE A 77 2.51 8.91 0.97
CA ILE A 77 3.68 9.78 1.18
C ILE A 77 3.27 11.24 1.17
N ARG A 78 4.00 12.06 1.93
CA ARG A 78 3.75 13.50 2.01
C ARG A 78 3.99 14.18 0.66
N LYS A 79 3.30 15.30 0.43
CA LYS A 79 3.45 16.13 -0.76
C LYS A 79 4.91 16.48 -1.04
N ALA A 80 5.68 16.91 -0.04
CA ALA A 80 7.08 17.26 -0.21
C ALA A 80 7.95 16.10 -0.75
N THR A 81 7.67 14.86 -0.32
CA THR A 81 8.37 13.67 -0.82
C THR A 81 7.93 13.33 -2.25
N ALA A 82 6.62 13.41 -2.52
CA ALA A 82 6.09 13.17 -3.87
C ALA A 82 6.62 14.19 -4.90
N ASP A 83 6.66 15.47 -4.53
CA ASP A 83 7.22 16.55 -5.34
C ASP A 83 8.71 16.28 -5.64
N GLY A 84 9.50 15.90 -4.63
CA GLY A 84 10.91 15.58 -4.81
C GLY A 84 11.16 14.40 -5.77
N ILE A 85 10.33 13.34 -5.68
CA ILE A 85 10.40 12.21 -6.62
C ILE A 85 10.05 12.67 -8.04
N MET A 86 9.01 13.50 -8.18
CA MET A 86 8.57 14.02 -9.48
C MET A 86 9.63 14.93 -10.11
N GLU A 87 10.29 15.77 -9.30
CA GLU A 87 11.38 16.64 -9.75
C GLU A 87 12.58 15.82 -10.26
N SER A 88 12.99 14.77 -9.53
CA SER A 88 14.06 13.87 -10.00
C SER A 88 13.67 13.13 -11.28
N TYR A 89 12.40 12.73 -11.42
CA TYR A 89 11.90 12.12 -12.65
C TYR A 89 11.97 13.08 -13.84
N VAL A 90 11.58 14.35 -13.67
CA VAL A 90 11.67 15.39 -14.73
C VAL A 90 13.11 15.66 -15.14
N LYS A 91 14.07 15.52 -14.22
CA LYS A 91 15.51 15.67 -14.48
C LYS A 91 16.15 14.41 -15.09
N GLU A 92 15.37 13.37 -15.37
CA GLU A 92 15.85 12.05 -15.82
C GLU A 92 16.85 11.40 -14.85
N GLU A 93 16.76 11.76 -13.56
CA GLU A 93 17.56 11.14 -12.50
C GLU A 93 16.94 9.80 -12.11
N ARG A 94 17.80 8.79 -11.92
CA ARG A 94 17.34 7.47 -11.47
C ARG A 94 16.91 7.54 -10.00
N VAL A 95 15.63 7.32 -9.73
CA VAL A 95 15.09 7.21 -8.38
C VAL A 95 15.06 5.73 -7.97
N ILE A 96 15.71 5.39 -6.87
CA ILE A 96 15.68 4.04 -6.27
C ILE A 96 14.92 4.13 -4.95
N ILE A 97 13.93 3.26 -4.78
CA ILE A 97 13.08 3.23 -3.59
C ILE A 97 13.31 1.90 -2.88
N LYS A 98 13.80 1.94 -1.64
CA LYS A 98 13.87 0.78 -0.75
C LYS A 98 12.63 0.78 0.12
N ILE A 99 11.92 -0.35 0.13
CA ILE A 99 10.72 -0.56 0.95
C ILE A 99 11.01 -1.73 1.88
N GLU A 100 10.74 -1.53 3.16
CA GLU A 100 10.95 -2.52 4.21
C GLU A 100 9.66 -2.58 5.03
N ILE A 101 9.03 -3.75 5.06
CA ILE A 101 7.82 -4.01 5.83
C ILE A 101 8.20 -4.99 6.94
N GLU A 102 8.20 -4.50 8.16
CA GLU A 102 8.46 -5.32 9.33
C GLU A 102 7.14 -5.57 10.06
N THR A 103 6.72 -6.83 10.15
CA THR A 103 5.65 -7.23 11.05
C THR A 103 6.27 -7.52 12.41
N GLY A 104 5.97 -6.71 13.42
CA GLY A 104 6.35 -7.03 14.79
C GLY A 104 5.72 -8.35 15.19
N THR A 105 6.53 -9.35 15.56
CA THR A 105 6.02 -10.53 16.25
C THR A 105 5.56 -10.08 17.62
N THR A 106 4.27 -9.81 17.78
CA THR A 106 3.65 -9.85 19.11
C THR A 106 3.85 -11.27 19.66
N GLY A 107 4.00 -11.42 20.97
CA GLY A 107 4.23 -12.73 21.59
C GLY A 107 3.19 -13.77 21.16
N LYS A 108 3.38 -15.05 21.54
CA LYS A 108 2.53 -16.21 21.18
C LYS A 108 1.02 -16.10 21.55
N THR A 109 0.54 -14.93 21.91
CA THR A 109 -0.83 -14.57 22.27
C THR A 109 -1.38 -13.62 21.21
N ALA A 110 -2.39 -14.07 20.47
CA ALA A 110 -3.18 -13.20 19.61
C ALA A 110 -4.40 -12.72 20.41
N ASP A 111 -4.53 -11.40 20.60
CA ASP A 111 -5.78 -10.82 21.07
C ASP A 111 -6.77 -10.79 19.92
N VAL A 112 -7.90 -11.48 20.11
CA VAL A 112 -8.99 -11.58 19.12
C VAL A 112 -10.18 -10.81 19.65
N ASP A 113 -10.44 -9.65 19.07
CA ASP A 113 -11.68 -8.90 19.31
C ASP A 113 -12.73 -9.28 18.26
N LEU A 114 -13.82 -9.89 18.72
CA LEU A 114 -14.92 -10.35 17.88
C LEU A 114 -16.00 -9.26 17.82
N TRP A 115 -16.02 -8.50 16.73
CA TRP A 115 -17.10 -7.53 16.47
C TRP A 115 -18.28 -8.25 15.80
N TYR A 116 -19.33 -8.53 16.57
CA TYR A 116 -20.60 -9.00 16.05
C TYR A 116 -21.60 -7.84 16.02
N SER A 117 -22.06 -7.45 14.84
CA SER A 117 -23.30 -6.68 14.68
C SER A 117 -24.43 -7.68 14.38
N THR A 118 -25.42 -7.75 15.26
CA THR A 118 -26.61 -8.56 15.00
C THR A 118 -27.41 -7.88 13.88
N PRO A 119 -27.80 -8.59 12.80
CA PRO A 119 -28.64 -8.03 11.73
C PRO A 119 -30.11 -7.78 12.15
N PHE A 120 -30.41 -7.72 13.45
CA PHE A 120 -31.76 -7.60 14.03
C PHE A 120 -32.01 -6.26 14.75
N ASP A 121 -31.30 -5.20 14.39
CA ASP A 121 -31.58 -3.83 14.88
C ASP A 121 -32.43 -3.00 13.90
N LEU A 122 -33.44 -3.66 13.30
CA LEU A 122 -34.48 -3.03 12.49
C LEU A 122 -35.86 -3.46 13.01
N SER A 123 -36.20 -3.04 14.23
CA SER A 123 -37.56 -2.66 14.64
C SER A 123 -37.60 -2.25 16.11
N VAL A 124 -37.27 -1.00 16.40
CA VAL A 124 -37.96 -0.28 17.48
C VAL A 124 -38.58 0.98 16.86
N GLU A 125 -39.62 0.76 16.05
CA GLU A 125 -40.76 1.67 16.08
C GLU A 125 -41.68 1.16 17.19
N GLN A 126 -41.68 1.86 18.33
CA GLN A 126 -42.84 2.36 19.08
C GLN A 126 -42.38 3.04 20.36
#